data_AF-A0A6B3G4Y7-F1
#
_entry.id   AF-A0A6B3G4Y7-F1
#
_cell.length_a   1.000
_cell.length_b   1.000
_cell.length_c   1.000
_cell.angle_alpha   90.00
_cell.angle_beta   90.00
_cell.angle_gamma   90.00
#
_symmetry.space_group_name_H-M   'P 1'
#
loop_
_entity.id
_entity.type
_entity.pdbx_description
1 polymer ?
#
loop_
_entity_poly.entity_id
_entity_poly.type
_entity_poly.pdbx_seq_one_letter_code
_entity_poly.pdbx_strand_id
1 'polypeptide(L)'
;MARRPLPRILSSGSASITRSREIARTAADSATDVLHPLITVVRGLRLLAVSGRQKWVATPKERRGPKLFLGAACVLVVALVPYGPILALITVMGAAAWKGRERTPVRTGPDESETARLRSLYEALVPYFSTADDPDPLFAHGGDWTKAFDGYAFDQDGRLTSLRISYPAYFTDGEAAARSRIEQLLHTKSGRSREYHFGWDEEANRLVMTVLDALPTTIAAQRFVAAP
;
A
#
# COMPACT_ATOMS: atom_id res chain seq x y z
N MET A 1 52.59 -24.62 67.98
CA MET A 1 53.06 -24.20 66.64
C MET A 1 51.90 -24.28 65.66
N ALA A 2 51.70 -23.20 64.90
CA ALA A 2 50.59 -22.94 63.96
C ALA A 2 50.68 -23.83 62.69
N ARG A 3 49.69 -24.02 61.80
CA ARG A 3 48.64 -23.13 61.24
C ARG A 3 47.46 -23.97 60.69
N ARG A 4 46.22 -23.46 60.82
CA ARG A 4 45.00 -23.98 60.16
C ARG A 4 44.95 -23.57 58.68
N PRO A 5 44.61 -24.45 57.73
CA PRO A 5 44.26 -24.05 56.36
C PRO A 5 42.77 -23.70 56.22
N LEU A 6 42.50 -22.57 55.56
CA LEU A 6 41.18 -22.01 55.24
C LEU A 6 40.54 -22.67 53.98
N PRO A 7 39.22 -22.56 53.79
CA PRO A 7 38.48 -23.23 52.72
C PRO A 7 38.58 -22.45 51.40
N ARG A 8 38.69 -23.17 50.27
CA ARG A 8 38.66 -22.59 48.92
C ARG A 8 37.34 -22.94 48.25
N ILE A 9 36.38 -22.01 48.34
CA ILE A 9 35.14 -22.02 47.58
C ILE A 9 35.51 -21.68 46.13
N LEU A 10 35.25 -22.60 45.20
CA LEU A 10 35.43 -22.37 43.77
C LEU A 10 34.27 -21.50 43.24
N SER A 11 34.66 -20.42 42.59
CA SER A 11 33.85 -19.45 41.87
C SER A 11 33.01 -20.11 40.77
N SER A 12 31.70 -20.17 40.95
CA SER A 12 30.73 -20.36 39.87
C SER A 12 30.35 -19.00 39.28
N GLY A 13 31.32 -18.34 38.63
CA GLY A 13 31.20 -16.95 38.15
C GLY A 13 31.11 -16.78 36.63
N SER A 14 30.99 -17.84 35.83
CA SER A 14 31.07 -17.73 34.36
C SER A 14 29.89 -18.31 33.58
N ALA A 15 28.90 -18.95 34.23
CA ALA A 15 27.74 -19.51 33.54
C ALA A 15 26.64 -18.47 33.20
N SER A 16 26.66 -17.29 33.83
CA SER A 16 25.66 -16.24 33.60
C SER A 16 26.01 -15.30 32.43
N ILE A 17 27.29 -15.24 32.02
CA ILE A 17 27.79 -14.26 31.04
C ILE A 17 27.68 -14.78 29.59
N THR A 18 27.64 -16.10 29.38
CA THR A 18 27.32 -16.68 28.06
C THR A 18 25.82 -16.65 27.76
N ARG A 19 24.95 -16.81 28.77
CA ARG A 19 23.48 -16.71 28.61
C ARG A 19 23.01 -15.28 28.32
N SER A 20 23.69 -14.25 28.83
CA SER A 20 23.34 -12.85 28.55
C SER A 20 23.71 -12.39 27.14
N ARG A 21 24.70 -13.04 26.50
CA ARG A 21 25.16 -12.68 25.15
C ARG A 21 24.29 -13.28 24.04
N GLU A 22 23.64 -14.43 24.30
CA GLU A 22 22.62 -14.99 23.39
C GLU A 22 21.31 -14.19 23.46
N ILE A 23 20.86 -13.79 24.66
CA ILE A 23 19.66 -12.94 24.82
C ILE A 23 19.85 -11.56 24.16
N ALA A 24 21.08 -11.02 24.17
CA ALA A 24 21.39 -9.76 23.49
C ALA A 24 21.39 -9.87 21.96
N ARG A 25 21.63 -11.07 21.38
CA ARG A 25 21.52 -11.29 19.93
C ARG A 25 20.08 -11.56 19.49
N THR A 26 19.28 -12.26 20.30
CA THR A 26 17.85 -12.48 19.98
C THR A 26 17.00 -11.22 20.15
N ALA A 27 17.43 -10.25 20.96
CA ALA A 27 16.78 -8.94 21.09
C ALA A 27 17.05 -7.99 19.90
N ALA A 28 18.11 -8.20 19.13
CA ALA A 28 18.42 -7.37 17.97
C ALA A 28 17.49 -7.67 16.78
N ASP A 29 17.09 -8.94 16.59
CA ASP A 29 16.14 -9.33 15.55
C ASP A 29 14.67 -9.10 15.96
N SER A 30 14.37 -9.07 17.27
CA SER A 30 13.02 -8.70 17.78
C SER A 30 12.83 -7.20 18.03
N ALA A 31 13.87 -6.38 17.93
CA ALA A 31 13.77 -4.94 18.16
C ALA A 31 12.99 -4.21 17.04
N THR A 32 13.05 -4.71 15.80
CA THR A 32 12.37 -4.08 14.67
C THR A 32 10.85 -4.29 14.72
N ASP A 33 10.38 -5.37 15.35
CA ASP A 33 8.96 -5.72 15.43
C ASP A 33 8.25 -5.15 16.68
N VAL A 34 8.99 -4.84 17.76
CA VAL A 34 8.43 -4.22 18.98
C VAL A 34 8.37 -2.68 18.88
N LEU A 35 9.25 -2.09 18.07
CA LEU A 35 9.24 -0.64 17.84
C LEU A 35 8.14 -0.20 16.88
N HIS A 36 7.76 -1.05 15.92
CA HIS A 36 6.73 -0.73 14.94
C HIS A 36 5.36 -0.39 15.58
N PRO A 37 4.82 -1.20 16.52
CA PRO A 37 3.61 -0.87 17.26
C PRO A 37 3.70 0.47 18.01
N LEU A 38 4.87 0.75 18.60
CA LEU A 38 5.09 1.96 19.39
C LEU A 38 5.14 3.20 18.49
N ILE A 39 5.79 3.09 17.33
CA ILE A 39 5.82 4.13 16.28
C ILE A 39 4.41 4.39 15.74
N THR A 40 3.62 3.35 15.48
CA THR A 40 2.22 3.46 15.03
C THR A 40 1.37 4.22 16.06
N VAL A 41 1.48 3.86 17.34
CA VAL A 41 0.74 4.51 18.44
C VAL A 41 1.15 5.98 18.59
N VAL A 42 2.45 6.28 18.60
CA VAL A 42 2.95 7.67 18.70
C VAL A 42 2.48 8.51 17.52
N ARG A 43 2.49 7.97 16.30
CA ARG A 43 2.00 8.65 15.09
C ARG A 43 0.49 8.89 15.15
N GLY A 44 -0.30 7.89 15.58
CA GLY A 44 -1.74 8.03 15.79
C GLY A 44 -2.09 9.07 16.86
N LEU A 45 -1.35 9.09 17.97
CA LEU A 45 -1.52 10.07 19.05
C LEU A 45 -1.20 11.49 18.57
N ARG A 46 -0.15 11.66 17.76
CA ARG A 46 0.20 12.95 17.13
C ARG A 46 -0.90 13.43 16.18
N LEU A 47 -1.46 12.53 15.35
CA LEU A 47 -2.55 12.86 14.44
C LEU A 47 -3.85 13.21 15.19
N LEU A 48 -4.14 12.54 16.31
CA LEU A 48 -5.25 12.90 17.19
C LEU A 48 -5.04 14.30 17.79
N ALA A 49 -3.87 14.57 18.35
CA ALA A 49 -3.53 15.86 18.94
C ALA A 49 -3.63 17.02 17.95
N VAL A 50 -3.09 16.87 16.74
CA VAL A 50 -3.17 17.90 15.68
C VAL A 50 -4.62 18.13 15.24
N SER A 51 -5.40 17.06 15.01
CA SER A 51 -6.81 17.20 14.61
C SER A 51 -7.67 17.81 15.72
N GLY A 52 -7.39 17.49 16.99
CA GLY A 52 -8.04 18.10 18.15
C GLY A 52 -7.71 19.60 18.24
N ARG A 53 -6.44 19.95 18.05
CA ARG A 53 -5.98 21.36 18.05
C ARG A 53 -6.61 22.16 16.91
N GLN A 54 -6.68 21.61 15.70
CA GLN A 54 -7.35 22.27 14.57
C GLN A 54 -8.84 22.52 14.85
N LYS A 55 -9.56 21.51 15.37
CA LYS A 55 -10.97 21.66 15.78
C LYS A 55 -11.14 22.67 16.92
N TRP A 56 -10.17 22.77 17.81
CA TRP A 56 -10.16 23.75 18.91
C TRP A 56 -9.98 25.19 18.39
N VAL A 57 -9.01 25.40 17.49
CA VAL A 57 -8.76 26.71 16.87
C VAL A 57 -9.94 27.16 16.02
N ALA A 58 -10.56 26.25 15.27
CA ALA A 58 -11.77 26.51 14.48
C ALA A 58 -13.04 26.74 15.32
N THR A 59 -13.01 26.48 16.64
CA THR A 59 -14.17 26.74 17.50
C THR A 59 -14.27 28.22 17.86
N PRO A 60 -15.44 28.88 17.64
CA PRO A 60 -15.69 30.27 18.03
C PRO A 60 -15.43 30.53 19.52
N LYS A 61 -14.86 31.69 19.87
CA LYS A 61 -14.43 32.03 21.24
C LYS A 61 -15.54 31.84 22.29
N GLU A 62 -16.78 32.18 21.95
CA GLU A 62 -17.95 32.06 22.85
C GLU A 62 -18.28 30.61 23.23
N ARG A 63 -17.95 29.63 22.37
CA ARG A 63 -18.22 28.20 22.63
C ARG A 63 -17.05 27.46 23.26
N ARG A 64 -15.93 28.13 23.56
CA ARG A 64 -14.74 27.51 24.16
C ARG A 64 -14.95 27.19 25.64
N GLY A 65 -15.55 28.11 26.40
CA GLY A 65 -15.81 27.93 27.84
C GLY A 65 -16.67 26.70 28.15
N PRO A 66 -17.87 26.56 27.56
CA PRO A 66 -18.73 25.40 27.78
C PRO A 66 -18.08 24.06 27.37
N LYS A 67 -17.29 24.05 26.30
CA LYS A 67 -16.56 22.84 25.86
C LYS A 67 -15.43 22.45 26.81
N LEU A 68 -14.70 23.43 27.38
CA LEU A 68 -13.68 23.13 28.42
C LEU A 68 -14.34 22.57 29.67
N PHE A 69 -15.43 23.19 30.11
CA PHE A 69 -16.15 22.74 31.30
C PHE A 69 -16.69 21.32 31.12
N LEU A 70 -17.29 21.03 29.97
CA LEU A 70 -17.76 19.69 29.63
C LEU A 70 -16.61 18.66 29.57
N GLY A 71 -15.47 19.04 28.97
CA GLY A 71 -14.28 18.19 28.94
C GLY A 71 -13.75 17.88 30.35
N ALA A 72 -13.65 18.90 31.21
CA ALA A 72 -13.22 18.75 32.59
C ALA A 72 -14.19 17.86 33.40
N ALA A 73 -15.49 18.02 33.20
CA ALA A 73 -16.51 17.17 33.82
C ALA A 73 -16.37 15.70 33.40
N CYS A 74 -16.17 15.42 32.10
CA CYS A 74 -15.90 14.06 31.62
C CYS A 74 -14.64 13.46 32.25
N VAL A 75 -13.55 14.23 32.37
CA VAL A 75 -12.31 13.77 33.02
C VAL A 75 -12.56 13.45 34.49
N LEU A 76 -13.30 14.29 35.19
CA LEU A 76 -13.65 14.07 36.60
C LEU A 76 -14.48 12.79 36.79
N VAL A 77 -15.47 12.54 35.92
CA VAL A 77 -16.27 11.30 35.94
C VAL A 77 -15.38 10.08 35.71
N VAL A 78 -14.50 10.11 34.71
CA VAL A 78 -13.56 9.01 34.42
C VAL A 78 -12.61 8.75 35.60
N ALA A 79 -12.16 9.79 36.29
CA ALA A 79 -11.27 9.67 37.45
C ALA A 79 -11.97 9.06 38.68
N LEU A 80 -13.27 9.31 38.85
CA LEU A 80 -14.06 8.81 39.99
C LEU A 80 -14.55 7.36 39.79
N VAL A 81 -14.64 6.88 38.56
CA VAL A 81 -15.05 5.51 38.25
C VAL A 81 -13.90 4.54 38.51
N PRO A 82 -14.10 3.44 39.27
CA PRO A 82 -13.07 2.42 39.46
C PRO A 82 -12.67 1.83 38.09
N TYR A 83 -11.37 1.72 37.85
CA TYR A 83 -10.76 1.34 36.55
C TYR A 83 -11.01 2.30 35.39
N GLY A 84 -11.72 3.42 35.59
CA GLY A 84 -11.96 4.45 34.57
C GLY A 84 -10.67 4.98 33.92
N PRO A 85 -9.62 5.32 34.68
CA PRO A 85 -8.35 5.77 34.11
C PRO A 85 -7.66 4.71 33.24
N ILE A 86 -7.72 3.43 33.63
CA ILE A 86 -7.09 2.33 32.88
C ILE A 86 -7.87 2.07 31.58
N LEU A 87 -9.21 2.08 31.62
CA LEU A 87 -10.05 1.94 30.43
C LEU A 87 -9.88 3.12 29.47
N ALA A 88 -9.73 4.34 30.00
CA ALA A 88 -9.41 5.52 29.21
C ALA A 88 -8.04 5.37 28.51
N LEU A 89 -7.04 4.84 29.21
CA LEU A 89 -5.73 4.56 28.62
C LEU A 89 -5.84 3.53 27.49
N ILE A 90 -6.51 2.39 27.73
CA ILE A 90 -6.68 1.32 26.74
C ILE A 90 -7.43 1.83 25.50
N THR A 91 -8.50 2.60 25.69
CA THR A 91 -9.29 3.16 24.57
C THR A 91 -8.49 4.19 23.76
N VAL A 92 -7.70 5.05 24.42
CA VAL A 92 -6.80 5.98 23.73
C VAL A 92 -5.73 5.23 22.94
N MET A 93 -5.13 4.20 23.54
CA MET A 93 -4.14 3.34 22.87
C MET A 93 -4.74 2.63 21.66
N GLY A 94 -5.95 2.08 21.78
CA GLY A 94 -6.67 1.46 20.66
C GLY A 94 -7.03 2.44 19.55
N ALA A 95 -7.50 3.64 19.90
CA ALA A 95 -7.81 4.69 18.93
C ALA A 95 -6.55 5.22 18.22
N ALA A 96 -5.43 5.33 18.94
CA ALA A 96 -4.14 5.72 18.39
C ALA A 96 -3.59 4.64 17.45
N ALA A 97 -3.64 3.36 17.82
CA ALA A 97 -3.26 2.26 16.94
C ALA A 97 -4.16 2.20 15.69
N TRP A 98 -5.46 2.41 15.83
CA TRP A 98 -6.40 2.43 14.72
C TRP A 98 -6.14 3.59 13.75
N LYS A 99 -5.92 4.80 14.27
CA LYS A 99 -5.64 6.00 13.45
C LYS A 99 -4.22 6.04 12.91
N GLY A 100 -3.29 5.40 13.61
CA GLY A 100 -1.88 5.28 13.24
C GLY A 100 -1.62 4.20 12.19
N ARG A 101 -2.53 3.24 12.00
CA ARG A 101 -2.46 2.31 10.88
C ARG A 101 -2.38 3.12 9.58
N GLU A 102 -1.33 2.82 8.83
CA GLU A 102 -1.09 3.38 7.51
C GLU A 102 -2.17 2.82 6.58
N ARG A 103 -3.33 3.49 6.52
CA ARG A 103 -4.13 3.44 5.30
C ARG A 103 -3.28 4.19 4.29
N THR A 104 -2.66 3.46 3.38
CA THR A 104 -2.14 4.03 2.14
C THR A 104 -3.21 4.99 1.63
N PRO A 105 -2.94 6.31 1.66
CA PRO A 105 -3.92 7.25 1.13
C PRO A 105 -4.18 6.82 -0.31
N VAL A 106 -5.45 6.59 -0.63
CA VAL A 106 -5.86 6.25 -1.99
C VAL A 106 -5.33 7.37 -2.87
N ARG A 107 -4.36 7.05 -3.73
CA ARG A 107 -3.77 8.02 -4.65
C ARG A 107 -4.89 8.48 -5.56
N THR A 108 -5.38 9.70 -5.33
CA THR A 108 -6.48 10.28 -6.10
C THR A 108 -5.92 10.75 -7.43
N GLY A 109 -5.98 9.87 -8.42
CA GLY A 109 -5.64 10.16 -9.80
C GLY A 109 -4.17 9.91 -10.15
N PRO A 110 -3.87 9.89 -11.47
CA PRO A 110 -2.53 9.71 -11.99
C PRO A 110 -1.70 10.97 -11.76
N ASP A 111 -0.40 10.78 -11.54
CA ASP A 111 0.58 11.86 -11.54
C ASP A 111 0.71 12.49 -12.95
N GLU A 112 1.36 13.66 -13.06
CA GLU A 112 1.56 14.34 -14.35
C GLU A 112 2.35 13.45 -15.34
N SER A 113 3.34 12.73 -14.82
CA SER A 113 4.15 11.77 -15.59
C SER A 113 3.33 10.58 -16.10
N GLU A 114 2.40 10.09 -15.28
CA GLU A 114 1.50 8.98 -15.59
C GLU A 114 0.42 9.39 -16.60
N THR A 115 -0.09 10.62 -16.46
CA THR A 115 -1.02 11.22 -17.41
C THR A 115 -0.37 11.39 -18.78
N ALA A 116 0.88 11.85 -18.85
CA ALA A 116 1.62 11.95 -20.10
C ALA A 116 1.84 10.57 -20.75
N ARG A 117 2.08 9.53 -19.95
CA ARG A 117 2.19 8.15 -20.43
C ARG A 117 0.87 7.64 -21.02
N LEU A 118 -0.26 7.84 -20.32
CA LEU A 118 -1.59 7.47 -20.82
C LEU A 118 -1.91 8.20 -22.12
N ARG A 119 -1.63 9.50 -22.20
CA ARG A 119 -1.82 10.28 -23.41
C ARG A 119 -0.95 9.75 -24.57
N SER A 120 0.32 9.44 -24.32
CA SER A 120 1.19 8.85 -25.34
C SER A 120 0.71 7.48 -25.80
N LEU A 121 0.12 6.68 -24.91
CA LEU A 121 -0.46 5.38 -25.25
C LEU A 121 -1.72 5.54 -26.10
N TYR A 122 -2.61 6.46 -25.72
CA TYR A 122 -3.81 6.79 -26.47
C TYR A 122 -3.47 7.23 -27.90
N GLU A 123 -2.55 8.17 -28.05
CA GLU A 123 -2.09 8.66 -29.38
C GLU A 123 -1.52 7.53 -30.25
N ALA A 124 -0.88 6.53 -29.64
CA ALA A 124 -0.35 5.39 -30.37
C ALA A 124 -1.44 4.41 -30.85
N LEU A 125 -2.61 4.41 -30.20
CA LEU A 125 -3.77 3.57 -30.55
C LEU A 125 -4.64 4.20 -31.65
N VAL A 126 -4.61 5.52 -31.81
CA VAL A 126 -5.40 6.26 -32.81
C VAL A 126 -5.31 5.65 -34.21
N PRO A 127 -4.13 5.29 -34.76
CA PRO A 127 -4.04 4.74 -36.11
C PRO A 127 -4.74 3.38 -36.31
N TYR A 128 -5.05 2.67 -35.22
CA TYR A 128 -5.66 1.34 -35.28
C TYR A 128 -7.16 1.36 -34.96
N PHE A 129 -7.60 2.31 -34.12
CA PHE A 129 -8.99 2.43 -33.70
C PHE A 129 -9.73 3.58 -34.35
N SER A 130 -9.08 4.47 -35.12
CA SER A 130 -9.76 5.54 -35.84
C SER A 130 -10.11 5.12 -37.27
N THR A 131 -11.30 5.49 -37.74
CA THR A 131 -11.70 5.41 -39.16
C THR A 131 -12.16 6.78 -39.64
N ALA A 132 -11.89 7.13 -40.91
CA ALA A 132 -12.21 8.44 -41.47
C ALA A 132 -13.71 8.70 -41.64
N ASP A 133 -14.52 7.64 -41.69
CA ASP A 133 -15.97 7.70 -41.87
C ASP A 133 -16.74 7.90 -40.54
N ASP A 134 -16.05 7.92 -39.40
CA ASP A 134 -16.67 8.13 -38.09
C ASP A 134 -16.79 9.63 -37.77
N PRO A 135 -18.00 10.19 -37.59
CA PRO A 135 -18.19 11.61 -37.29
C PRO A 135 -17.79 12.01 -35.87
N ASP A 136 -17.73 11.07 -34.91
CA ASP A 136 -17.30 11.33 -33.52
C ASP A 136 -16.41 10.17 -33.01
N PRO A 137 -15.18 10.04 -33.54
CA PRO A 137 -14.32 8.92 -33.22
C PRO A 137 -13.84 8.96 -31.77
N LEU A 138 -14.02 7.83 -31.07
CA LEU A 138 -13.51 7.64 -29.70
C LEU A 138 -11.98 7.85 -29.62
N PHE A 139 -11.27 7.54 -30.70
CA PHE A 139 -9.84 7.73 -30.85
C PHE A 139 -9.56 8.77 -31.94
N ALA A 140 -9.09 9.94 -31.52
CA ALA A 140 -8.64 11.00 -32.42
C ALA A 140 -7.34 11.63 -31.91
N HIS A 141 -6.47 12.08 -32.81
CA HIS A 141 -5.28 12.82 -32.42
C HIS A 141 -5.66 14.09 -31.65
N GLY A 142 -5.07 14.30 -30.47
CA GLY A 142 -5.44 15.39 -29.57
C GLY A 142 -6.77 15.19 -28.84
N GLY A 143 -7.40 14.02 -28.98
CA GLY A 143 -8.65 13.65 -28.31
C GLY A 143 -8.49 13.41 -26.80
N ASP A 144 -9.63 13.19 -26.15
CA ASP A 144 -9.68 12.94 -24.70
C ASP A 144 -9.53 11.45 -24.40
N TRP A 145 -8.35 11.09 -23.89
CA TRP A 145 -8.03 9.72 -23.47
C TRP A 145 -8.92 9.22 -22.32
N THR A 146 -9.52 10.11 -21.53
CA THR A 146 -10.36 9.76 -20.37
C THR A 146 -11.63 9.02 -20.77
N LYS A 147 -12.14 9.25 -21.99
CA LYS A 147 -13.31 8.55 -22.52
C LYS A 147 -13.00 7.14 -23.02
N ALA A 148 -11.77 6.92 -23.50
CA ALA A 148 -11.34 5.64 -24.03
C ALA A 148 -10.82 4.69 -22.94
N PHE A 149 -10.26 5.25 -21.85
CA PHE A 149 -9.70 4.48 -20.75
C PHE A 149 -10.62 4.46 -19.53
N ASP A 150 -11.43 3.42 -19.43
CA ASP A 150 -12.39 3.20 -18.34
C ASP A 150 -11.73 2.99 -16.97
N GLY A 151 -10.47 2.56 -16.94
CA GLY A 151 -9.77 2.30 -15.69
C GLY A 151 -8.29 1.98 -15.90
N TYR A 152 -7.46 2.45 -14.97
CA TYR A 152 -6.02 2.24 -15.00
C TYR A 152 -5.46 2.14 -13.59
N ALA A 153 -4.38 1.38 -13.44
CA ALA A 153 -3.62 1.27 -12.21
C ALA A 153 -2.13 1.33 -12.50
N PHE A 154 -1.38 1.95 -11.60
CA PHE A 154 0.07 2.05 -11.67
C PHE A 154 0.70 1.42 -10.42
N ASP A 155 1.94 0.93 -10.57
CA ASP A 155 2.77 0.52 -9.43
C ASP A 155 3.44 1.71 -8.75
N GLN A 156 4.25 1.42 -7.73
CA GLN A 156 5.00 2.44 -6.98
C GLN A 156 6.07 3.15 -7.83
N ASP A 157 6.48 2.54 -8.94
CA ASP A 157 7.48 3.06 -9.87
C ASP A 157 6.83 3.85 -11.03
N GLY A 158 5.50 4.04 -11.01
CA GLY A 158 4.76 4.75 -12.05
C GLY A 158 4.60 3.97 -13.36
N ARG A 159 4.72 2.64 -13.31
CA ARG A 159 4.50 1.73 -14.45
C ARG A 159 3.08 1.19 -14.42
N LEU A 160 2.53 0.97 -15.61
CA LEU A 160 1.14 0.54 -15.78
C LEU A 160 0.96 -0.93 -15.39
N THR A 161 0.10 -1.21 -14.41
CA THR A 161 -0.19 -2.57 -13.93
C THR A 161 -1.52 -3.12 -14.42
N SER A 162 -2.50 -2.24 -14.63
CA SER A 162 -3.79 -2.58 -15.21
C SER A 162 -4.25 -1.45 -16.12
N LEU A 163 -4.86 -1.78 -17.24
CA LEU A 163 -5.50 -0.83 -18.15
C LEU A 163 -6.75 -1.47 -18.75
N ARG A 164 -7.86 -0.73 -18.71
CA ARG A 164 -9.10 -1.07 -19.40
C ARG A 164 -9.32 -0.05 -20.51
N ILE A 165 -9.44 -0.55 -21.73
CA ILE A 165 -9.65 0.23 -22.94
C ILE A 165 -11.02 -0.15 -23.51
N SER A 166 -11.84 0.84 -23.80
CA SER A 166 -13.02 0.69 -24.63
C SER A 166 -12.62 0.91 -26.08
N TYR A 167 -12.87 -0.06 -26.96
CA TYR A 167 -12.56 0.06 -28.39
C TYR A 167 -13.85 0.24 -29.21
N PRO A 168 -13.77 0.84 -30.42
CA PRO A 168 -14.95 1.05 -31.25
C PRO A 168 -15.50 -0.26 -31.83
N ALA A 169 -16.82 -0.34 -32.00
CA ALA A 169 -17.50 -1.55 -32.49
C ALA A 169 -17.13 -1.97 -33.93
N TYR A 170 -16.52 -1.07 -34.71
CA TYR A 170 -16.03 -1.40 -36.05
C TYR A 170 -14.62 -2.00 -36.07
N PHE A 171 -13.93 -2.04 -34.92
CA PHE A 171 -12.65 -2.71 -34.83
C PHE A 171 -12.84 -4.21 -35.07
N THR A 172 -12.01 -4.80 -35.93
CA THR A 172 -12.08 -6.22 -36.27
C THR A 172 -11.45 -7.08 -35.19
N ASP A 173 -12.06 -7.07 -33.99
CA ASP A 173 -11.61 -7.88 -32.88
C ASP A 173 -11.59 -9.37 -33.24
N GLY A 174 -12.53 -9.90 -34.02
CA GLY A 174 -12.54 -11.30 -34.48
C GLY A 174 -11.28 -11.75 -35.26
N GLU A 175 -10.45 -10.82 -35.74
CA GLU A 175 -9.21 -11.13 -36.44
C GLU A 175 -8.02 -11.23 -35.46
N ALA A 176 -7.45 -12.42 -35.32
CA ALA A 176 -6.29 -12.65 -34.46
C ALA A 176 -5.09 -11.72 -34.78
N ALA A 177 -4.90 -11.38 -36.06
CA ALA A 177 -3.85 -10.47 -36.50
C ALA A 177 -4.10 -9.00 -36.13
N ALA A 178 -5.37 -8.60 -35.95
CA ALA A 178 -5.71 -7.27 -35.44
C ALA A 178 -5.45 -7.20 -33.93
N ARG A 179 -5.90 -8.22 -33.17
CA ARG A 179 -5.60 -8.34 -31.73
C ARG A 179 -4.11 -8.32 -31.45
N SER A 180 -3.33 -9.15 -32.15
CA SER A 180 -1.89 -9.27 -31.93
C SER A 180 -1.14 -7.95 -32.15
N ARG A 181 -1.59 -7.13 -33.11
CA ARG A 181 -1.00 -5.80 -33.38
C ARG A 181 -1.20 -4.85 -32.19
N ILE A 182 -2.40 -4.83 -31.62
CA ILE A 182 -2.71 -4.03 -30.43
C ILE A 182 -1.91 -4.52 -29.23
N GLU A 183 -1.89 -5.83 -28.99
CA GLU A 183 -1.13 -6.42 -27.87
C GLU A 183 0.36 -6.10 -27.96
N GLN A 184 0.95 -6.21 -29.16
CA GLN A 184 2.35 -5.87 -29.40
C GLN A 184 2.64 -4.38 -29.16
N LEU A 185 1.73 -3.50 -29.61
CA LEU A 185 1.83 -2.07 -29.37
C LEU A 185 1.78 -1.75 -27.87
N LEU A 186 0.81 -2.30 -27.15
CA LEU A 186 0.64 -2.12 -25.71
C LEU A 186 1.85 -2.64 -24.93
N HIS A 187 2.37 -3.81 -25.31
CA HIS A 187 3.62 -4.34 -24.76
C HIS A 187 4.78 -3.37 -24.91
N THR A 188 4.98 -2.87 -26.13
CA THR A 188 6.10 -1.98 -26.45
C THR A 188 6.01 -0.66 -25.69
N LYS A 189 4.82 -0.07 -25.59
CA LYS A 189 4.60 1.23 -24.95
C LYS A 189 4.56 1.16 -23.41
N SER A 190 4.19 0.01 -22.85
CA SER A 190 4.09 -0.16 -21.39
C SER A 190 5.42 -0.53 -20.72
N GLY A 191 6.50 -0.72 -21.49
CA GLY A 191 7.88 -0.69 -20.98
C GLY A 191 8.29 -1.86 -20.09
N ARG A 192 7.64 -3.02 -20.22
CA ARG A 192 7.95 -4.25 -19.46
C ARG A 192 8.28 -5.37 -20.43
N SER A 193 9.42 -6.05 -20.22
CA SER A 193 9.93 -7.11 -21.10
C SER A 193 9.26 -8.47 -20.93
N ARG A 194 8.30 -8.64 -19.98
CA ARG A 194 7.43 -9.82 -19.71
C ARG A 194 6.57 -9.53 -18.44
N GLU A 195 5.32 -9.92 -18.21
CA GLU A 195 4.26 -10.64 -18.94
C GLU A 195 2.97 -9.84 -18.69
N TYR A 196 2.28 -9.41 -19.74
CA TYR A 196 0.93 -8.85 -19.65
C TYR A 196 -0.06 -9.91 -20.10
N HIS A 197 -1.16 -10.02 -19.40
CA HIS A 197 -2.31 -10.80 -19.82
C HIS A 197 -3.31 -9.85 -20.49
N PHE A 198 -3.77 -10.21 -21.68
CA PHE A 198 -4.80 -9.47 -22.41
C PHE A 198 -6.10 -10.29 -22.41
N GLY A 199 -7.14 -9.73 -21.80
CA GLY A 199 -8.50 -10.25 -21.86
C GLY A 199 -9.32 -9.39 -22.82
N TRP A 200 -9.74 -9.98 -23.93
CA TRP A 200 -10.70 -9.37 -24.86
C TRP A 200 -12.12 -9.75 -24.44
N ASP A 201 -12.94 -8.74 -24.20
CA ASP A 201 -14.39 -8.84 -23.99
C ASP A 201 -15.05 -8.31 -25.27
N GLU A 202 -15.33 -9.24 -26.19
CA GLU A 202 -15.89 -8.99 -27.52
C GLU A 202 -17.34 -8.45 -27.42
N GLU A 203 -18.11 -8.93 -26.44
CA GLU A 203 -19.51 -8.53 -26.26
C GLU A 203 -19.63 -7.06 -25.82
N ALA A 204 -18.68 -6.60 -25.00
CA ALA A 204 -18.69 -5.23 -24.49
C ALA A 204 -17.75 -4.27 -25.22
N ASN A 205 -17.04 -4.73 -26.26
CA ASN A 205 -15.98 -4.00 -26.94
C ASN A 205 -14.89 -3.47 -25.98
N ARG A 206 -14.42 -4.31 -25.05
CA ARG A 206 -13.42 -3.95 -24.04
C ARG A 206 -12.17 -4.80 -24.10
N LEU A 207 -11.02 -4.16 -23.95
CA LEU A 207 -9.73 -4.80 -23.78
C LEU A 207 -9.22 -4.53 -22.36
N VAL A 208 -8.93 -5.60 -21.63
CA VAL A 208 -8.34 -5.54 -20.30
C VAL A 208 -6.91 -6.05 -20.38
N MET A 209 -5.96 -5.16 -20.10
CA MET A 209 -4.55 -5.50 -19.93
C MET A 209 -4.23 -5.52 -18.44
N THR A 210 -3.71 -6.64 -17.94
CA THR A 210 -3.28 -6.79 -16.54
C THR A 210 -1.90 -7.41 -16.45
N VAL A 211 -1.08 -6.93 -15.53
CA VAL A 211 0.16 -7.59 -15.13
C VAL A 211 -0.18 -8.88 -14.38
N LEU A 212 0.52 -9.97 -14.72
CA LEU A 212 0.43 -11.21 -13.95
C LEU A 212 1.13 -11.06 -12.60
N ASP A 213 0.50 -11.63 -11.57
CA ASP A 213 1.10 -11.71 -10.24
C ASP A 213 2.40 -12.52 -10.26
N ALA A 214 3.26 -12.26 -9.27
CA ALA A 214 4.46 -13.06 -9.10
C ALA A 214 4.09 -14.55 -8.97
N LEU A 215 4.82 -15.40 -9.69
CA LEU A 215 4.65 -16.85 -9.61
C LEU A 215 4.73 -17.30 -8.14
N PRO A 216 3.84 -18.21 -7.71
CA PRO A 216 3.86 -18.69 -6.33
C PRO A 216 5.22 -19.31 -6.00
N THR A 217 5.86 -18.84 -4.93
CA THR A 217 7.15 -19.37 -4.43
C THR A 217 7.00 -20.75 -3.78
N THR A 218 5.76 -21.24 -3.64
CA THR A 218 5.44 -22.56 -3.08
C THR A 218 5.64 -23.70 -4.09
N ILE A 219 5.88 -23.39 -5.37
CA ILE A 219 6.18 -24.39 -6.39
C ILE A 219 7.66 -24.75 -6.29
N ALA A 220 7.95 -25.91 -5.69
CA ALA A 220 9.31 -26.44 -5.64
C ALA A 220 9.77 -26.86 -7.04
N ALA A 221 11.04 -26.62 -7.36
CA ALA A 221 11.63 -27.08 -8.62
C ALA A 221 11.55 -28.61 -8.71
N GLN A 222 10.91 -29.13 -9.76
CA GLN A 222 10.89 -30.56 -10.03
C GLN A 222 12.31 -31.02 -10.39
N ARG A 223 12.78 -32.11 -9.78
CA ARG A 223 14.07 -32.70 -10.12
C ARG A 223 14.00 -33.25 -11.54
N PHE A 224 14.61 -32.54 -12.49
CA PHE A 224 14.73 -33.01 -13.87
C PHE A 224 15.66 -34.22 -13.90
N VAL A 225 15.13 -35.40 -14.21
CA VAL A 225 15.92 -36.61 -14.45
C VAL A 225 16.14 -36.72 -15.96
N ALA A 226 17.31 -36.29 -16.43
CA ALA A 226 17.79 -36.72 -17.73
C ALA A 226 18.13 -38.21 -17.60
N ALA A 227 17.35 -39.08 -18.23
CA ALA A 227 17.68 -40.50 -18.32
C ALA A 227 19.01 -40.66 -19.10
N PRO A 228 19.84 -41.67 -18.76
CA PRO A 228 21.15 -41.90 -19.36
C PRO A 228 21.08 -42.33 -20.84
#